data_AF-A0A1B9BVX5-F1
#
_entry.id   AF-A0A1B9BVX5-F1
#
_cell.length_a   1.000
_cell.length_b   1.000
_cell.length_c   1.000
_cell.angle_alpha   90.00
_cell.angle_beta   90.00
_cell.angle_gamma   90.00
#
_symmetry.space_group_name_H-M   'P 1'
#
loop_
_entity.id
_entity.type
_entity.pdbx_description
1 polymer ?
#
loop_
_entity_poly.entity_id
_entity_poly.type
_entity_poly.pdbx_seq_one_letter_code
_entity_poly.pdbx_strand_id
1 'polypeptide(L)'
;MSDSASDRNSSIQVIDRLRALLDALAAEGGNATLKILAAVTGLAPSTAFRILASAQDNALITRDAAGHYRFGLHLQDWAQLAHGRSDLRAIARPIMAWLRDQVQETVNLTIQQDDEVVYVERATSSRMMRVEQVIGSRAPLHTTAVGKLMLALNGEAAVERYAIRTHLPALTIHTLHDIPTLWKDARTALERGYALDNEEAEIGVGCLGVLLRGPLPWNAGLSISAPIERRQESWVPLLQEAARRIDMRLQGQTVTLDMGALS
;
A
#
# COMPACT_ATOMS: atom_id res chain seq x y z
N MET A 1 -20.01 22.69 40.31
CA MET A 1 -19.39 21.38 40.03
C MET A 1 -20.16 20.77 38.88
N SER A 2 -19.66 20.98 37.66
CA SER A 2 -20.35 20.77 36.39
C SER A 2 -19.86 19.50 35.69
N ASP A 3 -20.83 18.75 35.17
CA ASP A 3 -20.82 17.90 33.97
C ASP A 3 -19.46 17.51 33.36
N SER A 4 -19.13 16.21 33.44
CA SER A 4 -18.07 15.58 32.63
C SER A 4 -18.38 14.15 32.18
N ALA A 5 -19.65 13.74 32.19
CA ALA A 5 -20.05 12.36 31.88
C ALA A 5 -20.77 12.15 30.53
N SER A 6 -21.18 13.19 29.80
CA SER A 6 -22.05 13.04 28.61
C SER A 6 -21.32 12.84 27.26
N ASP A 7 -20.00 13.07 27.17
CA ASP A 7 -19.32 13.13 25.85
C ASP A 7 -18.79 11.79 25.31
N ARG A 8 -18.67 10.75 26.14
CA ARG A 8 -18.05 9.48 25.70
C ARG A 8 -18.98 8.52 24.93
N ASN A 9 -20.30 8.73 24.98
CA ASN A 9 -21.30 7.85 24.32
C ASN A 9 -21.80 8.38 22.95
N SER A 10 -21.50 9.64 22.61
CA SER A 10 -22.00 10.33 21.41
C SER A 10 -21.13 10.08 20.17
N SER A 11 -19.80 10.15 20.33
CA SER A 11 -18.82 10.06 19.24
C SER A 11 -18.85 8.71 18.49
N ILE A 12 -18.95 7.59 19.21
CA ILE A 12 -19.00 6.25 18.61
C ILE A 12 -20.30 6.07 17.81
N GLN A 13 -21.43 6.56 18.33
CA GLN A 13 -22.72 6.51 17.63
C GLN A 13 -22.75 7.32 16.32
N VAL A 14 -21.99 8.42 16.22
CA VAL A 14 -21.96 9.22 14.98
C VAL A 14 -21.31 8.45 13.84
N ILE A 15 -20.26 7.66 14.12
CA ILE A 15 -19.60 6.82 13.11
C ILE A 15 -20.57 5.75 12.60
N ASP A 16 -21.28 5.07 13.50
CA ASP A 16 -22.27 4.05 13.12
C ASP A 16 -23.40 4.64 12.26
N ARG A 17 -23.87 5.85 12.60
CA ARG A 17 -24.90 6.56 11.83
C ARG A 17 -24.39 7.02 10.46
N LEU A 18 -23.16 7.53 10.39
CA LEU A 18 -22.52 7.88 9.12
C LEU A 18 -22.39 6.64 8.23
N ARG A 19 -21.89 5.53 8.78
CA ARG A 19 -21.81 4.25 8.08
C ARG A 19 -23.18 3.83 7.55
N ALA A 20 -24.21 3.84 8.39
CA ALA A 20 -25.57 3.48 7.96
C ALA A 20 -26.10 4.37 6.83
N LEU A 21 -25.80 5.68 6.86
CA LEU A 21 -26.17 6.60 5.77
C LEU A 21 -25.40 6.31 4.48
N LEU A 22 -24.12 5.97 4.56
CA LEU A 22 -23.31 5.58 3.39
C LEU A 22 -23.76 4.23 2.82
N ASP A 23 -24.09 3.26 3.67
CA ASP A 23 -24.64 1.95 3.27
C ASP A 23 -26.01 2.13 2.58
N ALA A 24 -26.88 2.99 3.12
CA ALA A 24 -28.16 3.34 2.49
C ALA A 24 -27.96 4.02 1.14
N LEU A 25 -27.00 4.93 1.03
CA LEU A 25 -26.65 5.57 -0.25
C LEU A 25 -26.12 4.55 -1.27
N ALA A 26 -25.31 3.59 -0.83
CA ALA A 26 -24.82 2.49 -1.69
C ALA A 26 -25.97 1.62 -2.20
N ALA A 27 -26.92 1.26 -1.33
CA ALA A 27 -28.08 0.44 -1.68
C ALA A 27 -28.98 1.11 -2.73
N GLU A 28 -29.06 2.45 -2.72
CA GLU A 28 -29.76 3.27 -3.71
C GLU A 28 -28.94 3.55 -4.99
N GLY A 29 -27.87 2.78 -5.23
CA GLY A 29 -27.03 2.92 -6.43
C GLY A 29 -26.12 4.15 -6.41
N GLY A 30 -25.82 4.70 -5.23
CA GLY A 30 -24.92 5.85 -5.07
C GLY A 30 -25.56 7.20 -5.40
N ASN A 31 -26.89 7.28 -5.46
CA ASN A 31 -27.63 8.51 -5.74
C ASN A 31 -28.95 8.56 -4.96
N ALA A 32 -29.03 9.35 -3.88
CA ALA A 32 -30.22 9.40 -3.02
C ALA A 32 -30.48 10.78 -2.41
N THR A 33 -31.73 11.08 -2.08
CA THR A 33 -32.10 12.33 -1.39
C THR A 33 -32.05 12.18 0.14
N LEU A 34 -31.99 13.29 0.87
CA LEU A 34 -32.07 13.29 2.35
C LEU A 34 -33.29 12.52 2.86
N LYS A 35 -34.44 12.66 2.18
CA LYS A 35 -35.69 12.02 2.56
C LYS A 35 -35.58 10.49 2.50
N ILE A 36 -34.97 9.97 1.44
CA ILE A 36 -34.75 8.53 1.25
C ILE A 36 -33.79 8.02 2.32
N LEU A 37 -32.62 8.68 2.46
CA LEU A 37 -31.59 8.26 3.40
C LEU A 37 -32.08 8.27 4.86
N ALA A 38 -32.82 9.30 5.26
CA ALA A 38 -33.42 9.37 6.60
C ALA A 38 -34.46 8.27 6.84
N ALA A 39 -35.29 7.97 5.84
CA ALA A 39 -36.30 6.91 5.94
C ALA A 39 -35.66 5.51 6.04
N VAL A 40 -34.66 5.21 5.21
CA VAL A 40 -33.96 3.92 5.20
C VAL A 40 -33.20 3.68 6.51
N THR A 41 -32.55 4.73 7.05
CA THR A 41 -31.74 4.61 8.27
C THR A 41 -32.53 4.78 9.56
N GLY A 42 -33.80 5.20 9.49
CA GLY A 42 -34.63 5.53 10.66
C GLY A 42 -34.16 6.77 11.43
N LEU A 43 -33.25 7.57 10.85
CA LEU A 43 -32.73 8.78 11.49
C LEU A 43 -33.70 9.95 11.33
N ALA A 44 -33.75 10.81 12.35
CA ALA A 44 -34.44 12.09 12.22
C ALA A 44 -33.80 12.91 11.08
N PRO A 45 -34.58 13.56 10.20
CA PRO A 45 -34.03 14.29 9.05
C PRO A 45 -32.99 15.36 9.40
N SER A 46 -33.16 16.04 10.54
CA SER A 46 -32.19 17.03 11.04
C SER A 46 -30.86 16.40 11.44
N THR A 47 -30.89 15.21 12.02
CA THR A 47 -29.69 14.44 12.37
C THR A 47 -28.97 13.94 11.12
N ALA A 48 -29.69 13.33 10.19
CA ALA A 48 -29.12 12.87 8.93
C ALA A 48 -28.50 14.03 8.15
N PHE A 49 -29.18 15.17 8.07
CA PHE A 49 -28.67 16.37 7.40
C PHE A 49 -27.35 16.85 8.00
N ARG A 50 -27.24 16.96 9.33
CA ARG A 50 -25.99 17.40 9.99
C ARG A 50 -24.82 16.45 9.74
N ILE A 51 -25.06 15.15 9.76
CA ILE A 51 -24.02 14.14 9.49
C ILE A 51 -23.59 14.22 8.02
N LEU A 52 -24.54 14.27 7.08
CA LEU A 52 -24.26 14.39 5.65
C LEU A 52 -23.54 15.71 5.32
N ALA A 53 -23.91 16.82 5.96
CA ALA A 53 -23.19 18.09 5.82
C ALA A 53 -21.72 17.96 6.24
N SER A 54 -21.46 17.36 7.42
CA SER A 54 -20.09 17.11 7.87
C SER A 54 -19.32 16.15 6.94
N ALA A 55 -19.97 15.11 6.42
CA ALA A 55 -19.38 14.20 5.45
C ALA A 55 -19.05 14.91 4.12
N GLN A 56 -19.89 15.86 3.70
CA GLN A 56 -19.66 16.70 2.53
C GLN A 56 -18.48 17.66 2.74
N ASP A 57 -18.37 18.29 3.92
CA ASP A 57 -17.24 19.16 4.28
C ASP A 57 -15.90 18.40 4.24
N ASN A 58 -15.92 17.08 4.47
CA ASN A 58 -14.77 16.19 4.37
C ASN A 58 -14.63 15.49 3.01
N ALA A 59 -15.41 15.91 2.01
CA ALA A 59 -15.43 15.38 0.64
C ALA A 59 -15.73 13.87 0.53
N LEU A 60 -16.37 13.27 1.55
CA LEU A 60 -16.79 11.86 1.53
C LEU A 60 -18.04 11.65 0.68
N ILE A 61 -18.88 12.69 0.58
CA ILE A 61 -20.06 12.75 -0.28
C ILE A 61 -20.13 14.12 -0.97
N THR A 62 -20.89 14.21 -2.05
CA THR A 62 -21.29 15.48 -2.69
C THR A 62 -22.79 15.59 -2.71
N ARG A 63 -23.31 16.83 -2.85
CA ARG A 63 -24.73 17.09 -3.04
C ARG A 63 -24.93 17.99 -4.25
N ASP A 64 -25.77 17.56 -5.19
CA ASP A 64 -26.07 18.35 -6.37
C ASP A 64 -27.13 19.44 -6.11
N ALA A 65 -27.40 20.27 -7.12
CA ALA A 65 -28.39 21.34 -7.04
C ALA A 65 -29.83 20.83 -6.86
N ALA A 66 -30.13 19.60 -7.32
CA ALA A 66 -31.41 18.95 -7.11
C ALA A 66 -31.55 18.35 -5.68
N GLY A 67 -30.46 18.38 -4.90
CA GLY A 67 -30.43 17.93 -3.52
C GLY A 67 -30.12 16.44 -3.35
N HIS A 68 -29.64 15.78 -4.40
CA HIS A 68 -29.21 14.39 -4.38
C HIS A 68 -27.78 14.28 -3.86
N TYR A 69 -27.56 13.30 -2.97
CA TYR A 69 -26.24 12.95 -2.46
C TYR A 69 -25.61 11.87 -3.33
N ARG A 70 -24.30 11.96 -3.54
CA ARG A 70 -23.46 10.98 -4.25
C ARG A 70 -22.16 10.76 -3.48
N PHE A 71 -21.45 9.66 -3.73
CA PHE A 71 -20.12 9.46 -3.16
C PHE A 71 -19.13 10.52 -3.65
N GLY A 72 -18.36 11.07 -2.72
CA GLY A 72 -17.34 12.09 -3.01
C GLY A 72 -16.01 11.46 -3.41
N LEU A 73 -15.12 12.31 -3.93
CA LEU A 73 -13.84 11.88 -4.49
C LEU A 73 -12.94 11.20 -3.44
N HIS A 74 -12.90 11.69 -2.19
CA HIS A 74 -12.08 11.05 -1.15
C HIS A 74 -12.48 9.59 -0.86
N LEU A 75 -13.79 9.27 -0.90
CA LEU A 75 -14.24 7.90 -0.70
C LEU A 75 -13.83 7.01 -1.88
N GLN A 76 -13.84 7.56 -3.10
CA GLN A 76 -13.37 6.87 -4.30
C GLN A 76 -11.86 6.67 -4.27
N ASP A 77 -11.08 7.65 -3.83
CA ASP A 77 -9.64 7.55 -3.63
C ASP A 77 -9.33 6.42 -2.64
N TRP A 78 -10.00 6.38 -1.48
CA TRP A 78 -9.83 5.30 -0.51
C TRP A 78 -10.24 3.94 -1.07
N ALA A 79 -11.34 3.88 -1.81
CA ALA A 79 -11.80 2.65 -2.44
C ALA A 79 -10.78 2.16 -3.48
N GLN A 80 -10.25 3.05 -4.33
CA GLN A 80 -9.23 2.73 -5.32
C GLN A 80 -7.92 2.29 -4.63
N LEU A 81 -7.55 2.94 -3.53
CA LEU A 81 -6.40 2.55 -2.74
C LEU A 81 -6.59 1.16 -2.08
N ALA A 82 -7.82 0.82 -1.68
CA ALA A 82 -8.12 -0.50 -1.13
C ALA A 82 -8.16 -1.59 -2.22
N HIS A 83 -8.84 -1.32 -3.34
CA HIS A 83 -8.98 -2.26 -4.45
C HIS A 83 -7.65 -2.53 -5.15
N GLY A 84 -6.84 -1.50 -5.43
CA GLY A 84 -5.54 -1.65 -6.06
C GLY A 84 -4.60 -2.57 -5.27
N ARG A 85 -4.71 -2.60 -3.94
CA ARG A 85 -3.96 -3.56 -3.09
C ARG A 85 -4.46 -4.98 -3.25
N SER A 86 -5.79 -5.19 -3.31
CA SER A 86 -6.40 -6.50 -3.49
C SER A 86 -6.08 -7.10 -4.86
N ASP A 87 -6.20 -6.30 -5.93
CA ASP A 87 -5.93 -6.72 -7.31
C ASP A 87 -4.46 -7.05 -7.52
N LEU A 88 -3.56 -6.20 -7.00
CA LEU A 88 -2.12 -6.46 -7.05
C LEU A 88 -1.77 -7.80 -6.39
N ARG A 89 -2.31 -8.10 -5.21
CA ARG A 89 -2.06 -9.37 -4.52
C ARG A 89 -2.60 -10.56 -5.33
N ALA A 90 -3.82 -10.45 -5.86
CA ALA A 90 -4.42 -11.52 -6.66
C ALA A 90 -3.60 -11.83 -7.91
N ILE A 91 -3.09 -10.80 -8.59
CA ILE A 91 -2.21 -10.93 -9.77
C ILE A 91 -0.85 -11.52 -9.37
N ALA A 92 -0.25 -11.00 -8.30
CA ALA A 92 1.12 -11.33 -7.90
C ALA A 92 1.25 -12.76 -7.38
N ARG A 93 0.29 -13.25 -6.59
CA ARG A 93 0.33 -14.59 -5.94
C ARG A 93 0.79 -15.73 -6.84
N PRO A 94 0.16 -16.01 -8.01
CA PRO A 94 0.59 -17.11 -8.87
C PRO A 94 2.00 -16.91 -9.44
N ILE A 95 2.41 -15.67 -9.71
CA ILE A 95 3.73 -15.35 -10.26
C ILE A 95 4.81 -15.47 -9.18
N MET A 96 4.53 -15.01 -7.96
CA MET A 96 5.39 -15.18 -6.80
C MET A 96 5.57 -16.65 -6.44
N ALA A 97 4.51 -17.46 -6.56
CA ALA A 97 4.59 -18.90 -6.37
C ALA A 97 5.52 -19.56 -7.39
N TRP A 98 5.36 -19.23 -8.68
CA TRP A 98 6.28 -19.67 -9.72
C TRP A 98 7.73 -19.27 -9.42
N LEU A 99 7.99 -18.02 -9.05
CA LEU A 99 9.35 -17.54 -8.74
C LEU A 99 9.95 -18.29 -7.56
N ARG A 100 9.19 -18.46 -6.47
CA ARG A 100 9.60 -19.28 -5.33
C ARG A 100 9.97 -20.69 -5.78
N ASP A 101 9.18 -21.32 -6.65
CA ASP A 101 9.47 -22.69 -7.09
C ASP A 101 10.76 -22.77 -7.91
N GLN A 102 11.15 -21.69 -8.59
CA GLN A 102 12.45 -21.61 -9.28
C GLN A 102 13.63 -21.43 -8.32
N VAL A 103 13.49 -20.57 -7.28
CA VAL A 103 14.62 -20.17 -6.42
C VAL A 103 14.67 -20.92 -5.08
N GLN A 104 13.57 -21.58 -4.70
CA GLN A 104 13.37 -22.29 -3.43
C GLN A 104 13.57 -21.44 -2.17
N GLU A 105 13.42 -20.13 -2.29
CA GLU A 105 13.52 -19.13 -1.20
C GLU A 105 12.26 -18.26 -1.16
N THR A 106 12.08 -17.52 -0.07
CA THR A 106 10.87 -16.73 0.17
C THR A 106 10.82 -15.54 -0.79
N VAL A 107 9.70 -15.37 -1.49
CA VAL A 107 9.43 -14.18 -2.32
C VAL A 107 8.42 -13.28 -1.61
N ASN A 108 8.71 -12.00 -1.50
CA ASN A 108 7.85 -11.02 -0.85
C ASN A 108 7.34 -9.99 -1.85
N LEU A 109 6.13 -9.51 -1.62
CA LEU A 109 5.57 -8.32 -2.26
C LEU A 109 5.45 -7.23 -1.19
N THR A 110 6.04 -6.08 -1.47
CA THR A 110 6.00 -4.92 -0.58
C THR A 110 5.45 -3.70 -1.28
N ILE A 111 4.81 -2.82 -0.50
CA ILE A 111 4.41 -1.48 -0.92
C ILE A 111 5.10 -0.44 -0.05
N GLN A 112 5.28 0.76 -0.58
CA GLN A 112 5.68 1.90 0.23
C GLN A 112 4.46 2.46 0.97
N GLN A 113 4.60 2.66 2.27
CA GLN A 113 3.66 3.46 3.04
C GLN A 113 4.47 4.37 3.96
N ASP A 114 4.39 5.68 3.70
CA ASP A 114 5.20 6.70 4.38
C ASP A 114 6.71 6.42 4.21
N ASP A 115 7.44 6.39 5.33
CA ASP A 115 8.90 6.17 5.41
C ASP A 115 9.27 4.69 5.60
N GLU A 116 8.37 3.76 5.25
CA GLU A 116 8.55 2.33 5.46
C GLU A 116 8.07 1.49 4.27
N VAL A 117 8.67 0.31 4.11
CA VAL A 117 8.07 -0.77 3.32
C VAL A 117 7.07 -1.53 4.18
N VAL A 118 5.97 -1.98 3.57
CA VAL A 118 4.95 -2.83 4.20
C VAL A 118 4.84 -4.14 3.42
N TYR A 119 4.95 -5.27 4.10
CA TYR A 119 4.81 -6.60 3.50
C TYR A 119 3.33 -6.92 3.30
N VAL A 120 2.88 -7.04 2.04
CA VAL A 120 1.45 -7.23 1.73
C VAL A 120 1.12 -8.63 1.22
N GLU A 121 2.11 -9.36 0.71
CA GLU A 121 1.97 -10.75 0.32
C GLU A 121 3.31 -11.47 0.37
N ARG A 122 3.28 -12.80 0.50
CA ARG A 122 4.49 -13.62 0.42
C ARG A 122 4.22 -15.00 -0.18
N ALA A 123 5.24 -15.50 -0.85
CA ALA A 123 5.37 -16.89 -1.26
C ALA A 123 6.51 -17.50 -0.42
N THR A 124 6.15 -18.08 0.73
CA THR A 124 7.05 -18.73 1.69
C THR A 124 7.83 -19.91 1.11
N SER A 125 9.14 -19.95 1.32
CA SER A 125 10.00 -21.10 0.96
C SER A 125 9.48 -22.43 1.51
N SER A 126 9.69 -23.51 0.76
CA SER A 126 9.43 -24.91 1.16
C SER A 126 10.48 -25.46 2.14
N ARG A 127 11.57 -24.72 2.40
CA ARG A 127 12.66 -25.14 3.28
C ARG A 127 12.30 -25.00 4.76
N MET A 128 12.90 -25.87 5.59
CA MET A 128 12.74 -25.84 7.04
C MET A 128 13.37 -24.58 7.66
N MET A 129 14.62 -24.27 7.29
CA MET A 129 15.30 -23.03 7.65
C MET A 129 15.11 -22.01 6.53
N ARG A 130 14.36 -20.94 6.81
CA ARG A 130 13.98 -19.90 5.85
C ARG A 130 13.92 -18.54 6.52
N VAL A 131 14.12 -17.50 5.72
CA VAL A 131 13.79 -16.13 6.11
C VAL A 131 12.30 -15.93 5.87
N GLU A 132 11.60 -15.43 6.87
CA GLU A 132 10.15 -15.28 6.82
C GLU A 132 9.74 -13.95 7.45
N GLN A 133 9.15 -13.07 6.64
CA GLN A 133 8.56 -11.81 7.10
C GLN A 133 7.05 -11.95 7.26
N VAL A 134 6.49 -11.35 8.31
CA VAL A 134 5.06 -11.41 8.62
C VAL A 134 4.29 -10.46 7.70
N ILE A 135 3.18 -10.90 7.10
CA ILE A 135 2.31 -9.99 6.34
C ILE A 135 1.78 -8.90 7.27
N GLY A 136 1.92 -7.65 6.87
CA GLY A 136 1.60 -6.46 7.66
C GLY A 136 2.78 -5.91 8.45
N SER A 137 3.91 -6.62 8.55
CA SER A 137 5.13 -6.07 9.14
C SER A 137 5.68 -4.91 8.31
N ARG A 138 6.51 -4.09 8.95
CA ARG A 138 7.05 -2.84 8.40
C ARG A 138 8.56 -2.82 8.62
N ALA A 139 9.28 -2.17 7.70
CA ALA A 139 10.71 -1.94 7.85
C ALA A 139 11.11 -0.58 7.26
N PRO A 140 12.12 0.11 7.81
CA PRO A 140 12.61 1.37 7.25
C PRO A 140 13.12 1.17 5.82
N LEU A 141 12.76 2.09 4.91
CA LEU A 141 13.13 1.99 3.49
C LEU A 141 14.63 1.73 3.26
N HIS A 142 15.50 2.44 3.98
CA HIS A 142 16.96 2.35 3.79
C HIS A 142 17.58 0.99 4.17
N THR A 143 16.87 0.16 4.94
CA THR A 143 17.38 -1.15 5.39
C THR A 143 16.97 -2.29 4.46
N THR A 144 16.13 -2.04 3.46
CA THR A 144 15.59 -3.10 2.60
C THR A 144 15.96 -2.86 1.14
N ALA A 145 16.19 -3.95 0.40
CA ALA A 145 16.50 -3.87 -1.02
C ALA A 145 15.44 -3.05 -1.80
N VAL A 146 14.16 -3.39 -1.65
CA VAL A 146 13.07 -2.68 -2.34
C VAL A 146 12.94 -1.23 -1.85
N GLY A 147 13.08 -0.99 -0.54
CA GLY A 147 12.98 0.36 0.01
C GLY A 147 14.06 1.31 -0.49
N LYS A 148 15.30 0.83 -0.69
CA LYS A 148 16.36 1.63 -1.31
C LYS A 148 16.03 2.04 -2.75
N LEU A 149 15.40 1.15 -3.53
CA LEU A 149 14.90 1.54 -4.85
C LEU A 149 13.81 2.61 -4.76
N MET A 150 12.88 2.47 -3.82
CA MET A 150 11.79 3.45 -3.60
C MET A 150 12.33 4.82 -3.20
N LEU A 151 13.37 4.89 -2.37
CA LEU A 151 14.04 6.14 -2.00
C LEU A 151 14.67 6.83 -3.21
N ALA A 152 15.31 6.05 -4.09
CA ALA A 152 16.02 6.59 -5.24
C ALA A 152 15.10 7.23 -6.30
N LEU A 153 13.82 6.83 -6.38
CA LEU A 153 12.87 7.31 -7.39
C LEU A 153 12.72 8.85 -7.40
N ASN A 154 12.87 9.48 -6.23
CA ASN A 154 12.61 10.91 -6.06
C ASN A 154 13.91 11.74 -5.93
N GLY A 155 15.06 11.14 -6.19
CA GLY A 155 16.36 11.80 -6.18
C GLY A 155 16.94 12.07 -4.78
N GLU A 156 18.15 12.63 -4.77
CA GLU A 156 18.98 12.86 -3.57
C GLU A 156 18.25 13.66 -2.49
N ALA A 157 17.59 14.76 -2.87
CA ALA A 157 16.87 15.61 -1.93
C ALA A 157 15.73 14.87 -1.19
N ALA A 158 15.14 13.83 -1.80
CA ALA A 158 14.14 13.01 -1.12
C ALA A 158 14.79 12.07 -0.09
N VAL A 159 15.96 11.51 -0.40
CA VAL A 159 16.76 10.71 0.53
C VAL A 159 17.24 11.54 1.72
N GLU A 160 17.67 12.78 1.49
CA GLU A 160 18.00 13.73 2.56
C GLU A 160 16.82 13.97 3.51
N ARG A 161 15.64 14.31 2.94
CA ARG A 161 14.43 14.54 3.75
C ARG A 161 14.01 13.28 4.52
N TYR A 162 14.13 12.11 3.92
CA TYR A 162 13.89 10.83 4.57
C TYR A 162 14.85 10.61 5.75
N ALA A 163 16.15 10.82 5.54
CA ALA A 163 17.16 10.65 6.57
C ALA A 163 16.96 11.60 7.75
N ILE A 164 16.59 12.86 7.49
CA ILE A 164 16.27 13.84 8.52
C ILE A 164 15.06 13.42 9.37
N ARG A 165 13.99 12.91 8.73
CA ARG A 165 12.78 12.47 9.45
C ARG A 165 12.98 11.19 10.25
N THR A 166 13.74 10.25 9.72
CA THR A 166 13.85 8.89 10.27
C THR A 166 15.08 8.67 11.14
N HIS A 167 16.08 9.54 11.04
CA HIS A 167 17.39 9.42 11.70
C HIS A 167 18.17 8.15 11.33
N LEU A 168 17.82 7.47 10.22
CA LEU A 168 18.51 6.29 9.68
C LEU A 168 18.97 5.29 10.76
N PRO A 169 18.04 4.66 11.51
CA PRO A 169 18.39 3.75 12.59
C PRO A 169 19.27 2.60 12.09
N ALA A 170 20.46 2.49 12.67
CA ALA A 170 21.37 1.38 12.40
C ALA A 170 20.87 0.10 13.08
N LEU A 171 20.26 -0.80 12.32
CA LEU A 171 19.74 -2.08 12.81
C LEU A 171 20.84 -3.13 12.95
N THR A 172 21.86 -3.02 12.11
CA THR A 172 23.04 -3.89 12.09
C THR A 172 24.30 -3.06 11.86
N ILE A 173 25.46 -3.73 11.93
CA ILE A 173 26.75 -3.12 11.56
C ILE A 173 26.87 -2.83 10.06
N HIS A 174 25.98 -3.35 9.23
CA HIS A 174 25.96 -3.17 7.78
C HIS A 174 24.95 -2.12 7.32
N THR A 175 24.05 -1.66 8.21
CA THR A 175 23.03 -0.66 7.88
C THR A 175 23.66 0.65 7.40
N LEU A 176 23.22 1.12 6.23
CA LEU A 176 23.62 2.41 5.66
C LEU A 176 22.94 3.56 6.42
N HIS A 177 23.68 4.21 7.33
CA HIS A 177 23.13 5.21 8.26
C HIS A 177 23.62 6.65 8.01
N ASP A 178 24.24 6.91 6.85
CA ASP A 178 24.61 8.25 6.39
C ASP A 178 24.05 8.54 4.99
N ILE A 179 23.72 9.81 4.75
CA ILE A 179 23.07 10.25 3.51
C ILE A 179 23.94 9.98 2.28
N PRO A 180 25.23 10.35 2.22
CA PRO A 180 26.04 10.15 1.02
C PRO A 180 26.14 8.67 0.61
N THR A 181 26.36 7.78 1.57
CA THR A 181 26.48 6.33 1.30
C THR A 181 25.14 5.75 0.87
N LEU A 182 24.06 6.07 1.58
CA LEU A 182 22.72 5.62 1.23
C LEU A 182 22.30 6.08 -0.16
N TRP A 183 22.50 7.36 -0.48
CA TRP A 183 22.17 7.90 -1.80
C TRP A 183 22.96 7.23 -2.92
N LYS A 184 24.27 7.06 -2.72
CA LYS A 184 25.13 6.39 -3.69
C LYS A 184 24.64 4.96 -3.98
N ASP A 185 24.38 4.17 -2.94
CA ASP A 185 23.90 2.79 -3.09
C ASP A 185 22.52 2.74 -3.76
N ALA A 186 21.58 3.55 -3.28
CA ALA A 186 20.21 3.62 -3.80
C ALA A 186 20.18 4.04 -5.28
N ARG A 187 20.97 5.05 -5.66
CA ARG A 187 21.09 5.51 -7.05
C ARG A 187 21.68 4.43 -7.95
N THR A 188 22.78 3.80 -7.55
CA THR A 188 23.38 2.69 -8.31
C THR A 188 22.42 1.51 -8.45
N ALA A 189 21.67 1.20 -7.40
CA ALA A 189 20.64 0.16 -7.45
C ALA A 189 19.52 0.50 -8.46
N LEU A 190 19.08 1.75 -8.49
CA LEU A 190 18.06 2.20 -9.44
C LEU A 190 18.58 2.15 -10.89
N GLU A 191 19.81 2.58 -11.14
CA GLU A 191 20.48 2.55 -12.46
C GLU A 191 20.59 1.13 -13.02
N ARG A 192 20.98 0.15 -12.18
CA ARG A 192 21.07 -1.26 -12.60
C ARG A 192 19.73 -2.00 -12.61
N GLY A 193 18.68 -1.41 -12.04
CA GLY A 193 17.32 -1.97 -12.02
C GLY A 193 17.07 -3.07 -10.98
N TYR A 194 17.93 -3.19 -9.97
CA TYR A 194 17.72 -4.04 -8.79
C TYR A 194 18.56 -3.55 -7.60
N ALA A 195 18.14 -3.89 -6.40
CA ALA A 195 18.85 -3.57 -5.16
C ALA A 195 19.21 -4.82 -4.38
N LEU A 196 20.17 -4.65 -3.48
CA LEU A 196 20.59 -5.65 -2.51
C LEU A 196 20.29 -5.12 -1.12
N ASP A 197 19.94 -6.02 -0.21
CA ASP A 197 20.10 -5.84 1.23
C ASP A 197 21.10 -6.91 1.66
N ASN A 198 22.27 -6.46 2.12
CA ASN A 198 23.39 -7.30 2.50
C ASN A 198 23.53 -7.28 4.02
N GLU A 199 22.56 -7.89 4.71
CA GLU A 199 22.49 -7.92 6.18
C GLU A 199 22.25 -6.53 6.80
N GLU A 200 21.60 -5.63 6.07
CA GLU A 200 21.33 -4.24 6.50
C GLU A 200 20.14 -4.18 7.47
N ALA A 201 19.16 -5.08 7.31
CA ALA A 201 18.01 -5.18 8.22
C ALA A 201 18.23 -6.17 9.37
N GLU A 202 18.88 -7.31 9.10
CA GLU A 202 19.08 -8.40 10.05
C GLU A 202 20.37 -9.17 9.70
N ILE A 203 21.19 -9.49 10.70
CA ILE A 203 22.41 -10.28 10.49
C ILE A 203 22.06 -11.69 9.99
N GLY A 204 22.81 -12.17 8.99
CA GLY A 204 22.59 -13.45 8.34
C GLY A 204 21.48 -13.46 7.30
N VAL A 205 20.82 -12.33 7.01
CA VAL A 205 19.75 -12.21 6.02
C VAL A 205 20.21 -11.40 4.82
N GLY A 206 19.98 -11.93 3.62
CA GLY A 206 20.24 -11.24 2.36
C GLY A 206 18.98 -11.16 1.50
N CYS A 207 18.74 -9.99 0.91
CA CYS A 207 17.64 -9.80 -0.04
C CYS A 207 18.10 -9.27 -1.40
N LEU A 208 17.33 -9.62 -2.43
CA LEU A 208 17.36 -9.04 -3.77
C LEU A 208 16.02 -8.35 -4.00
N GLY A 209 16.00 -7.12 -4.50
CA GLY A 209 14.77 -6.35 -4.69
C GLY A 209 14.66 -5.73 -6.08
N VAL A 210 13.44 -5.64 -6.60
CA VAL A 210 13.09 -4.91 -7.84
C VAL A 210 11.80 -4.12 -7.63
N LEU A 211 11.63 -3.03 -8.38
CA LEU A 211 10.37 -2.27 -8.41
C LEU A 211 9.37 -2.86 -9.41
N LEU A 212 8.09 -2.75 -9.08
CA LEU A 212 7.00 -2.88 -10.04
C LEU A 212 6.76 -1.52 -10.72
N ARG A 213 6.46 -1.53 -12.01
CA ARG A 213 6.25 -0.32 -12.85
C ARG A 213 4.83 -0.20 -13.41
N GLY A 214 3.93 -1.11 -13.05
CA GLY A 214 2.52 -1.05 -13.42
C GLY A 214 1.82 0.22 -12.89
N PRO A 215 0.60 0.53 -13.39
CA PRO A 215 -0.18 1.71 -13.00
C PRO A 215 -0.71 1.56 -11.57
N LEU A 216 0.16 1.74 -10.58
CA LEU A 216 -0.15 1.67 -9.16
C LEU A 216 -0.13 3.09 -8.57
N PRO A 217 -1.07 3.43 -7.67
CA PRO A 217 -1.09 4.73 -7.01
C PRO A 217 -0.02 4.88 -5.91
N TRP A 218 0.78 3.83 -5.66
CA TRP A 218 1.90 3.80 -4.72
C TRP A 218 3.07 3.02 -5.30
N ASN A 219 4.26 3.23 -4.75
CA ASN A 219 5.42 2.41 -5.09
C ASN A 219 5.25 0.99 -4.53
N ALA A 220 5.62 -0.01 -5.33
CA ALA A 220 5.60 -1.41 -4.95
C ALA A 220 6.83 -2.14 -5.51
N GLY A 221 7.18 -3.28 -4.91
CA GLY A 221 8.30 -4.08 -5.37
C GLY A 221 8.22 -5.53 -4.95
N LEU A 222 9.00 -6.36 -5.63
CA LEU A 222 9.23 -7.75 -5.27
C LEU A 222 10.60 -7.91 -4.66
N SER A 223 10.73 -8.81 -3.70
CA SER A 223 12.04 -9.25 -3.22
C SER A 223 12.13 -10.77 -3.06
N ILE A 224 13.35 -11.29 -3.16
CA ILE A 224 13.70 -12.64 -2.71
C ILE A 224 14.51 -12.47 -1.43
N SER A 225 14.10 -13.15 -0.35
CA SER A 225 14.79 -13.17 0.94
C SER A 225 15.31 -14.57 1.22
N ALA A 226 16.59 -14.65 1.59
CA ALA A 226 17.28 -15.89 1.91
C ALA A 226 18.31 -15.64 3.01
N PRO A 227 18.80 -16.69 3.70
CA PRO A 227 20.04 -16.58 4.45
C PRO A 227 21.16 -16.10 3.52
N ILE A 228 22.04 -15.22 4.02
CA ILE A 228 23.00 -14.49 3.20
C ILE A 228 23.91 -15.43 2.40
N GLU A 229 24.26 -16.59 2.97
CA GLU A 229 25.11 -17.60 2.34
C GLU A 229 24.43 -18.32 1.16
N ARG A 230 23.09 -18.26 1.09
CA ARG A 230 22.31 -18.87 0.02
C ARG A 230 21.83 -17.88 -1.03
N ARG A 231 21.87 -16.58 -0.75
CA ARG A 231 21.40 -15.54 -1.67
C ARG A 231 22.27 -15.54 -2.93
N GLN A 232 21.66 -15.72 -4.11
CA GLN A 232 22.37 -15.72 -5.39
C GLN A 232 21.91 -14.58 -6.28
N GLU A 233 22.84 -13.73 -6.72
CA GLU A 233 22.55 -12.66 -7.68
C GLU A 233 22.12 -13.19 -9.05
N SER A 234 22.39 -14.46 -9.36
CA SER A 234 21.88 -15.16 -10.55
C SER A 234 20.34 -15.25 -10.59
N TRP A 235 19.65 -14.98 -9.48
CA TRP A 235 18.18 -14.92 -9.43
C TRP A 235 17.61 -13.59 -9.92
N VAL A 236 18.42 -12.54 -10.08
CA VAL A 236 17.96 -11.21 -10.52
C VAL A 236 17.15 -11.27 -11.83
N PRO A 237 17.59 -11.99 -12.89
CA PRO A 237 16.79 -12.09 -14.12
C PRO A 237 15.41 -12.72 -13.90
N LEU A 238 15.30 -13.74 -13.02
CA LEU A 238 14.02 -14.37 -12.68
C LEU A 238 13.12 -13.43 -11.87
N LEU A 239 13.72 -12.66 -10.96
CA LEU A 239 13.00 -11.65 -10.18
C LEU A 239 12.47 -10.52 -11.07
N GLN A 240 13.27 -10.04 -12.03
CA GLN A 240 12.85 -9.05 -13.03
C GLN A 240 11.78 -9.61 -13.99
N GLU A 241 11.88 -10.88 -14.39
CA GLU A 241 10.86 -11.58 -15.16
C GLU A 241 9.52 -11.62 -14.40
N ALA A 242 9.54 -11.97 -13.11
CA ALA A 242 8.36 -11.96 -12.27
C ALA A 242 7.72 -10.57 -12.19
N ALA A 243 8.52 -9.52 -11.95
CA ALA A 243 8.04 -8.15 -11.91
C ALA A 243 7.36 -7.75 -13.23
N ARG A 244 8.00 -8.03 -14.38
CA ARG A 244 7.42 -7.71 -15.69
C ARG A 244 6.10 -8.45 -15.95
N ARG A 245 5.98 -9.70 -15.52
CA ARG A 245 4.72 -10.48 -15.64
C ARG A 245 3.59 -9.86 -14.83
N ILE A 246 3.90 -9.33 -13.64
CA ILE A 246 2.92 -8.63 -12.81
C ILE A 246 2.51 -7.33 -13.50
N ASP A 247 3.49 -6.53 -13.95
CA ASP A 247 3.24 -5.24 -14.61
C ASP A 247 2.36 -5.38 -15.86
N MET A 248 2.63 -6.38 -16.71
CA MET A 248 1.82 -6.66 -17.90
C MET A 248 0.36 -7.00 -17.55
N ARG A 249 0.12 -7.75 -16.47
CA ARG A 249 -1.24 -8.10 -16.03
C ARG A 249 -1.98 -6.91 -15.43
N LEU A 250 -1.27 -6.03 -14.70
CA LEU A 250 -1.84 -4.80 -14.16
C LEU A 250 -2.32 -3.89 -15.31
N GLN A 251 -1.51 -3.71 -16.35
CA GLN A 251 -1.87 -2.91 -17.53
C GLN A 251 -3.09 -3.47 -18.29
N GLY A 252 -3.19 -4.79 -18.44
CA GLY A 252 -4.32 -5.43 -19.12
C GLY A 252 -5.68 -5.26 -18.42
N GLN A 253 -5.69 -5.09 -17.10
CA GLN A 253 -6.93 -4.80 -16.35
C GLN A 253 -7.39 -3.34 -16.51
N THR A 254 -6.46 -2.39 -16.56
CA THR A 254 -6.79 -0.96 -16.74
C THR A 254 -7.50 -0.71 -18.07
N VAL A 255 -7.07 -1.34 -19.16
CA VAL A 255 -7.70 -1.20 -20.50
C VAL A 255 -9.13 -1.75 -20.52
N THR A 256 -9.40 -2.81 -19.75
CA THR A 256 -10.72 -3.46 -19.73
C THR A 256 -11.76 -2.63 -18.97
N LEU A 257 -11.34 -1.90 -17.93
CA LEU A 257 -12.21 -1.00 -17.16
C LEU A 257 -12.59 0.26 -17.94
N ASP A 258 -11.67 0.80 -18.75
CA ASP A 258 -11.90 2.03 -19.53
C ASP A 258 -12.87 1.81 -20.71
N MET A 259 -12.87 0.60 -21.30
CA MET A 259 -13.82 0.24 -22.37
C MET A 259 -15.25 -0.03 -21.86
N GLY A 260 -15.45 -0.22 -20.56
CA GLY A 260 -16.76 -0.42 -19.94
C GLY A 260 -17.48 0.88 -19.55
N ALA A 261 -16.82 2.03 -19.62
CA ALA A 261 -17.37 3.34 -19.24
C ALA A 261 -17.88 4.18 -20.44
N LEU A 262 -17.81 3.63 -21.67
CA LEU A 262 -18.21 4.30 -22.91
C LEU A 262 -19.40 3.63 -23.63
N SER A 263 -20.23 2.85 -22.92
CA SER A 263 -21.47 2.26 -23.46
C SER A 263 -22.72 2.76 -22.78
#